data_AF-A0A9P9G7F6-F1
#
_entry.id   AF-A0A9P9G7F6-F1
#
_cell.length_a   1.000
_cell.length_b   1.000
_cell.length_c   1.000
_cell.angle_alpha   90.00
_cell.angle_beta   90.00
_cell.angle_gamma   90.00
#
_symmetry.space_group_name_H-M   'P 1'
#
loop_
_entity.id
_entity.type
_entity.pdbx_description
1 polymer ?
#
loop_
_entity_poly.entity_id
_entity_poly.type
_entity_poly.pdbx_seq_one_letter_code
_entity_poly.pdbx_strand_id
1 'polypeptide(L)'
;KRNRSNENFMKRWYTFKKNCFEVHQGYDAEVYICIRRRGEKYEFKSTGKAPPLSEEEKNESFPLPVQVTAADFARTRSQGSIGSKGQRR
;
A
#
# COMPACT_ATOMS: atom_id res chain seq x y z
N LYS A 1 12.71 -28.28 5.63
CA LYS A 1 12.66 -27.51 4.35
C LYS A 1 12.24 -26.08 4.70
N ARG A 2 13.13 -25.07 4.58
CA ARG A 2 12.79 -23.67 4.95
C ARG A 2 11.59 -23.17 4.13
N ASN A 3 10.64 -22.52 4.79
CA ASN A 3 9.44 -21.98 4.13
C ASN A 3 9.79 -20.66 3.43
N ARG A 4 10.46 -20.76 2.28
CA ARG A 4 10.90 -19.59 1.48
C ARG A 4 9.77 -18.61 1.19
N SER A 5 8.53 -19.08 1.02
CA SER A 5 7.35 -18.22 0.84
C SER A 5 7.09 -17.33 2.05
N ASN A 6 7.27 -17.85 3.27
CA ASN A 6 7.09 -17.08 4.49
C ASN A 6 8.21 -16.06 4.68
N GLU A 7 9.46 -16.45 4.47
CA GLU A 7 10.61 -15.55 4.56
C GLU A 7 10.48 -14.39 3.55
N ASN A 8 10.11 -14.69 2.31
CA ASN A 8 9.90 -13.67 1.28
C ASN A 8 8.75 -12.72 1.63
N PHE A 9 7.66 -13.25 2.19
CA PHE A 9 6.54 -12.44 2.67
C PHE A 9 7.01 -11.49 3.78
N MET A 10 7.72 -12.00 4.79
CA MET A 10 8.19 -11.16 5.91
C MET A 10 9.16 -10.07 5.45
N LYS A 11 10.03 -10.35 4.47
CA LYS A 11 10.90 -9.34 3.85
C LYS A 11 10.09 -8.24 3.15
N ARG A 12 9.06 -8.62 2.38
CA ARG A 12 8.16 -7.66 1.73
C ARG A 12 7.35 -6.86 2.74
N TRP A 13 6.84 -7.51 3.78
CA TRP A 13 6.13 -6.87 4.88
C TRP A 13 6.99 -5.83 5.58
N TYR A 14 8.25 -6.16 5.88
CA TYR A 14 9.19 -5.20 6.44
C TYR A 14 9.41 -3.99 5.52
N THR A 15 9.58 -4.24 4.22
CA THR A 15 9.75 -3.18 3.21
C THR A 15 8.52 -2.26 3.16
N PHE A 16 7.31 -2.83 3.18
CA PHE A 16 6.08 -2.03 3.21
C PHE A 16 6.03 -1.10 4.42
N LYS A 17 6.29 -1.62 5.62
CA LYS A 17 6.29 -0.81 6.85
C LYS A 17 7.29 0.34 6.77
N LYS A 18 8.49 0.09 6.24
CA LYS A 18 9.51 1.13 6.05
C LYS A 18 8.99 2.25 5.13
N ASN A 19 8.44 1.90 3.98
CA ASN A 19 7.91 2.88 3.04
C ASN A 19 6.73 3.67 3.63
N CYS A 20 5.84 3.02 4.38
CA CYS A 20 4.72 3.69 5.06
C CYS A 20 5.21 4.67 6.13
N PHE A 21 6.25 4.30 6.88
CA PHE A 21 6.87 5.18 7.85
C PHE A 21 7.50 6.41 7.18
N GLU A 22 8.21 6.23 6.06
CA GLU A 22 8.77 7.34 5.28
C GLU A 22 7.68 8.27 4.75
N VAL A 23 6.54 7.74 4.30
CA VAL A 23 5.39 8.54 3.87
C VAL A 23 4.83 9.37 5.04
N HIS A 24 4.66 8.75 6.20
CA HIS A 24 4.20 9.45 7.40
C HIS A 24 5.15 10.59 7.81
N GLN A 25 6.47 10.33 7.86
CA GLN A 25 7.46 11.33 8.27
C GLN A 25 7.66 12.44 7.23
N GLY A 26 7.62 12.10 5.94
CA GLY A 26 7.92 13.04 4.85
C GLY A 26 6.74 13.91 4.45
N TYR A 27 5.51 13.45 4.68
CA TYR A 27 4.31 14.09 4.14
C TYR A 27 3.19 14.30 5.19
N ASP A 28 3.48 14.10 6.47
CA ASP A 28 2.51 14.20 7.59
C ASP A 28 1.22 13.39 7.34
N ALA A 29 1.37 12.27 6.65
CA ALA A 29 0.24 11.43 6.27
C ALA A 29 -0.05 10.38 7.35
N GLU A 30 -1.34 10.14 7.61
CA GLU A 30 -1.77 8.96 8.36
C GLU A 30 -1.88 7.75 7.43
N VAL A 31 -1.20 6.66 7.78
CA VAL A 31 -1.09 5.47 6.93
C VAL A 31 -1.57 4.24 7.68
N TYR A 32 -2.47 3.49 7.03
CA TYR A 32 -2.96 2.21 7.49
C TYR A 32 -2.78 1.13 6.42
N ILE A 33 -2.24 -0.02 6.83
CA ILE A 33 -2.21 -1.22 6.00
C ILE A 33 -2.69 -2.42 6.80
N CYS A 34 -3.57 -3.21 6.19
CA CYS A 34 -4.01 -4.51 6.67
C CYS A 34 -3.79 -5.57 5.59
N ILE A 35 -3.06 -6.64 5.93
CA ILE A 35 -2.86 -7.81 5.08
C ILE A 35 -3.41 -9.04 5.79
N ARG A 36 -4.31 -9.77 5.11
CA ARG A 36 -4.75 -11.10 5.55
C ARG A 36 -4.03 -12.16 4.71
N ARG A 37 -3.33 -13.09 5.35
CA ARG A 37 -2.60 -14.18 4.67
C ARG A 37 -2.70 -15.45 5.51
N ARG A 38 -3.21 -16.54 4.90
CA ARG A 38 -3.27 -17.87 5.53
C ARG A 38 -3.92 -17.87 6.93
N GLY A 39 -5.00 -17.08 7.10
CA GLY A 39 -5.69 -16.94 8.38
C GLY A 39 -5.04 -15.97 9.37
N GLU A 40 -3.82 -15.50 9.10
CA GLU A 40 -3.15 -14.50 9.92
C GLU A 40 -3.43 -13.08 9.43
N LYS A 41 -3.47 -12.12 10.36
CA LYS A 41 -3.64 -10.69 10.10
C LYS A 41 -2.34 -9.95 10.44
N TYR A 42 -1.87 -9.16 9.49
CA TYR A 42 -0.69 -8.29 9.63
C TYR A 42 -1.15 -6.85 9.48
N GLU A 43 -0.87 -6.01 10.48
CA GLU A 43 -1.34 -4.63 10.53
C GLU A 43 -0.18 -3.66 10.77
N PHE A 44 -0.24 -2.51 10.10
CA PHE A 44 0.62 -1.36 10.35
C PHE A 44 -0.25 -0.11 10.46
N LYS A 45 0.05 0.70 11.47
CA LYS A 45 -0.54 2.02 11.71
C LYS A 45 0.60 3.01 11.93
N SER A 46 0.58 4.15 11.23
CA SER A 46 1.59 5.20 11.46
C SER A 46 1.43 5.85 12.83
N THR A 47 0.19 6.01 13.30
CA THR A 47 -0.16 6.52 14.62
C THR A 47 -1.15 5.57 15.30
N GLY A 48 -1.28 5.60 16.64
CA GLY A 48 -2.29 4.80 17.33
C GLY A 48 -3.73 5.12 16.92
N LYS A 49 -3.94 6.31 16.34
CA LYS A 49 -5.22 6.82 15.85
C LYS A 49 -5.42 6.60 14.36
N ALA A 50 -4.37 6.20 13.62
CA ALA A 50 -4.45 6.02 12.19
C ALA A 50 -5.60 5.05 11.87
N PRO A 51 -6.52 5.43 10.95
CA PRO A 51 -7.73 4.68 10.64
C PRO A 51 -7.44 3.21 10.30
N PRO A 52 -8.43 2.32 10.30
CA PRO A 52 -9.28 2.23 9.13
C PRO A 52 -10.54 3.05 9.37
N LEU A 53 -10.89 3.88 8.39
CA LEU A 53 -12.11 4.66 8.45
C LEU A 53 -13.28 3.70 8.66
N SER A 54 -14.16 4.01 9.60
CA SER A 54 -15.44 3.34 9.73
C SER A 54 -16.24 3.51 8.43
N GLU A 55 -17.26 2.69 8.22
CA GLU A 55 -18.08 2.82 7.00
C GLU A 55 -18.79 4.18 6.95
N GLU A 56 -19.15 4.70 8.12
CA GLU A 56 -19.71 6.04 8.35
C GLU A 56 -18.69 7.14 8.01
N GLU A 57 -17.45 7.03 8.51
CA GLU A 57 -16.39 8.01 8.21
C GLU A 57 -16.03 8.03 6.72
N LYS A 58 -16.11 6.90 6.02
CA LYS A 58 -15.93 6.85 4.55
C LYS A 58 -17.04 7.56 3.80
N ASN A 59 -18.28 7.48 4.31
CA ASN A 59 -19.45 8.11 3.69
C ASN A 59 -19.50 9.62 3.96
N GLU A 60 -18.86 10.08 5.04
CA GLU A 60 -18.77 11.50 5.41
C GLU A 60 -17.49 12.18 4.90
N SER A 61 -16.48 11.41 4.49
CA SER A 61 -15.22 11.94 3.96
C SER A 61 -15.41 12.58 2.59
N PHE A 62 -15.40 13.91 2.55
CA PHE A 62 -15.29 14.69 1.31
C PHE A 62 -13.92 15.35 1.20
N PRO A 63 -13.22 15.17 0.06
CA PRO A 63 -13.59 14.35 -1.08
C PRO A 63 -13.53 12.85 -0.77
N LEU A 64 -14.34 12.07 -1.51
CA LEU A 64 -14.34 10.61 -1.39
C LEU A 64 -12.91 10.05 -1.54
N PRO A 65 -12.49 9.08 -0.72
CA PRO A 65 -11.17 8.47 -0.85
C PRO A 65 -10.97 7.91 -2.27
N VAL A 66 -9.85 8.26 -2.90
CA VAL A 66 -9.47 7.67 -4.20
C VAL A 66 -9.11 6.20 -3.98
N GLN A 67 -10.02 5.30 -4.33
CA GLN A 67 -9.80 3.87 -4.20
C GLN A 67 -9.07 3.35 -5.43
N VAL A 68 -7.96 2.65 -5.22
CA VAL A 68 -7.21 1.94 -6.27
C VAL A 68 -7.25 0.45 -5.96
N THR A 69 -7.88 -0.34 -6.82
CA THR A 69 -7.88 -1.80 -6.68
C THR A 69 -6.61 -2.41 -7.26
N ALA A 70 -6.34 -3.67 -6.93
CA ALA A 70 -5.23 -4.42 -7.53
C ALA A 70 -5.34 -4.50 -9.06
N ALA A 71 -6.57 -4.57 -9.60
CA ALA A 71 -6.82 -4.56 -11.04
C ALA A 71 -6.51 -3.19 -11.66
N ASP A 72 -6.89 -2.09 -10.99
CA ASP A 72 -6.56 -0.72 -11.42
C ASP A 72 -5.04 -0.51 -11.48
N PHE A 73 -4.33 -0.96 -10.44
CA PHE A 73 -2.88 -0.88 -10.38
C PHE A 73 -2.19 -1.72 -11.47
N ALA A 74 -2.72 -2.92 -11.74
CA ALA A 74 -2.20 -3.77 -12.81
C ALA A 74 -2.38 -3.12 -14.20
N ARG A 75 -3.52 -2.45 -14.44
CA ARG A 75 -3.80 -1.69 -15.68
C ARG A 75 -2.88 -0.48 -15.86
N THR A 76 -2.62 0.27 -14.80
CA THR A 76 -1.67 1.41 -14.86
C THR A 76 -0.26 0.93 -15.17
N ARG A 77 0.15 -0.21 -14.60
CA ARG A 77 1.46 -0.79 -14.89
C ARG A 77 1.62 -1.25 -16.34
N SER A 78 0.55 -1.79 -16.95
CA SER A 78 0.61 -2.20 -18.37
C SER A 78 0.60 -0.99 -19.31
N GLN A 79 -0.16 0.06 -19.00
CA GLN A 79 -0.20 1.29 -19.80
C GLN A 79 1.07 2.14 -19.67
N GLY A 80 1.78 2.09 -18.54
CA GLY A 80 3.07 2.76 -18.33
C GLY A 80 4.25 2.16 -19.11
N SER A 81 4.02 1.17 -19.98
CA SER A 81 5.05 0.61 -20.88
C SER A 81 5.10 1.29 -22.26
N ILE A 82 4.33 2.36 -22.47
CA ILE A 82 4.40 3.20 -23.67
C ILE A 82 5.22 4.46 -23.33
N GLY A 83 6.47 4.51 -23.80
CA GLY A 83 7.25 5.76 -23.83
C GLY A 83 8.69 5.70 -23.29
N SER A 84 9.50 4.73 -23.70
CA SER A 84 10.97 4.87 -23.63
C SER A 84 11.62 4.45 -24.94
N LYS A 85 11.18 5.06 -26.05
CA LYS A 85 11.95 5.12 -27.29
C LYS A 85 11.87 6.53 -27.83
N GLY A 86 12.88 7.32 -27.49
CA GLY A 86 13.03 8.66 -28.04
C GLY A 86 14.19 9.39 -27.39
N GLN A 87 15.21 9.67 -28.20
CA GLN A 87 16.15 10.78 -28.04
C GLN A 87 17.41 10.52 -27.19
N ARG A 88 18.43 9.95 -27.85
CA ARG A 88 19.78 10.50 -27.75
C ARG A 88 20.23 10.92 -29.15
N ARG A 89 20.54 12.21 -29.22
CA ARG A 89 21.20 12.89 -30.35
C ARG A 89 22.61 12.35 -30.52
#